data_AF-A0AAW8GZY4-F1
#
_entry.id   AF-A0AAW8GZY4-F1
#
_cell.length_a   1.000
_cell.length_b   1.000
_cell.length_c   1.000
_cell.angle_alpha   90.00
_cell.angle_beta   90.00
_cell.angle_gamma   90.00
#
_symmetry.space_group_name_H-M   'P 1'
#
loop_
_entity.id
_entity.type
_entity.pdbx_description
1 polymer ?
#
loop_
_entity_poly.entity_id
_entity_poly.type
_entity_poly.pdbx_seq_one_letter_code
_entity_poly.pdbx_strand_id
1 'polypeptide(L)'
;MSKDDEELQRKLGILREQFKAGKINISSDVYDKLSGSLEAVRMDENGKVDLSTVDASVRAMASAITMFHDREENKKAIPLNEIQKAYFGFIEANFSSFYDMMKEAKKDPHITAQFFSRDQFRRESILKSIPEFLSHIRELWSSCGDVAWDHLEDLNCLKLSHAGDLFPSYTHNVASKCGIYSDTIVLPCPFVRTLELYDMWNDEQKVFYLLKHALSVLAYKDLALAEFTNPIVVILPEPKFFEEHESELIQYLAELDGLKLAGKAFEREFESIDEAFEFFGALDDKSKVLKEVKDESKILADVEVGTSLEKQLNELCDAPLGMMQQFNPGQLVFTNFLGRMGQANDALLKSRRVRGVPLIDAPTSWRYFNWKLQLDGSQLEHGDKEHLHCSHALTSLDGTELSWLGDIPPEALIEIRQQGALEEIREIMTSNIGSLIEVAPDNFGQTTYQVYKNFQGAFDEHNKKLAELRGKKWRFAGVDVGSMVCTGAIELAAAATGTPLFGIASWAAGQLLDTPKIREIPGKYRQLVEEDKNLSNSPVGMLVQCKK
;
A
#
# COMPACT_ATOMS: atom_id res chain seq x y z
N MET A 1 -8.43 -46.32 14.54
CA MET A 1 -7.42 -45.24 14.43
C MET A 1 -8.12 -43.97 14.87
N SER A 2 -7.53 -43.17 15.76
CA SER A 2 -8.14 -41.89 16.14
C SER A 2 -8.00 -40.88 14.99
N LYS A 3 -8.79 -39.79 15.00
CA LYS A 3 -8.65 -38.69 14.02
C LYS A 3 -7.23 -38.08 14.07
N ASP A 4 -6.63 -38.05 15.26
CA ASP A 4 -5.27 -37.54 15.47
C ASP A 4 -4.22 -38.48 14.86
N ASP A 5 -4.43 -39.79 14.94
CA ASP A 5 -3.55 -40.79 14.30
C ASP A 5 -3.63 -40.70 12.77
N GLU A 6 -4.82 -40.47 12.21
CA GLU A 6 -5.01 -40.25 10.76
C GLU A 6 -4.27 -39.01 10.27
N GLU A 7 -4.39 -37.90 10.99
CA GLU A 7 -3.69 -36.66 10.65
C GLU A 7 -2.17 -36.82 10.81
N LEU A 8 -1.70 -37.52 11.85
CA LEU A 8 -0.28 -37.80 12.00
C LEU A 8 0.25 -38.70 10.88
N GLN A 9 -0.51 -39.70 10.44
CA GLN A 9 -0.15 -40.52 9.28
C GLN A 9 -0.04 -39.69 8.00
N ARG A 10 -0.97 -38.74 7.77
CA ARG A 10 -0.92 -37.81 6.63
C ARG A 10 0.38 -37.00 6.66
N LYS A 11 0.68 -36.37 7.80
CA LYS A 11 1.88 -35.55 7.99
C LYS A 11 3.17 -36.33 7.73
N LEU A 12 3.27 -37.54 8.26
CA LEU A 12 4.43 -38.43 8.06
C LEU A 12 4.55 -38.89 6.59
N GLY A 13 3.42 -39.13 5.92
CA GLY A 13 3.36 -39.40 4.49
C GLY A 13 3.97 -38.27 3.66
N ILE A 14 3.52 -37.03 3.92
CA ILE A 14 4.04 -35.81 3.27
C ILE A 14 5.54 -35.65 3.54
N LEU A 15 5.97 -35.75 4.80
CA LEU A 15 7.38 -35.65 5.18
C LEU A 15 8.23 -36.62 4.33
N ARG A 16 7.81 -37.87 4.22
CA ARG A 16 8.51 -38.90 3.44
C ARG A 16 8.56 -38.58 1.95
N GLU A 17 7.48 -38.08 1.37
CA GLU A 17 7.43 -37.68 -0.04
C GLU A 17 8.34 -36.48 -0.33
N GLN A 18 8.35 -35.47 0.54
CA GLN A 18 9.21 -34.31 0.41
C GLN A 18 10.70 -34.67 0.55
N PHE A 19 11.05 -35.60 1.45
CA PHE A 19 12.41 -36.17 1.53
C PHE A 19 12.79 -36.90 0.24
N LYS A 20 11.93 -37.78 -0.28
CA LYS A 20 12.18 -38.52 -1.53
C LYS A 20 12.35 -37.59 -2.74
N ALA A 21 11.63 -36.47 -2.75
CA ALA A 21 11.74 -35.45 -3.79
C ALA A 21 12.98 -34.55 -3.64
N GLY A 22 13.77 -34.70 -2.57
CA GLY A 22 14.94 -33.85 -2.31
C GLY A 22 14.60 -32.39 -1.99
N LYS A 23 13.36 -32.12 -1.53
CA LYS A 23 12.87 -30.76 -1.25
C LYS A 23 13.19 -30.28 0.17
N ILE A 24 13.65 -31.18 1.04
CA ILE A 24 14.00 -30.87 2.42
C ILE A 24 15.52 -30.69 2.51
N ASN A 25 15.95 -29.47 2.80
CA ASN A 25 17.34 -29.15 3.11
C ASN A 25 17.49 -28.96 4.63
N ILE A 26 18.31 -29.80 5.24
CA ILE A 26 18.59 -29.76 6.68
C ILE A 26 20.07 -29.44 6.84
N SER A 27 20.40 -28.42 7.64
CA SER A 27 21.80 -28.15 7.99
C SER A 27 22.39 -29.37 8.71
N SER A 28 23.69 -29.62 8.51
CA SER A 28 24.42 -30.74 9.14
C SER A 28 24.17 -30.87 10.64
N ASP A 29 24.22 -29.74 11.35
CA ASP A 29 24.08 -29.69 12.82
C ASP A 29 22.69 -30.12 13.31
N VAL A 30 21.68 -29.92 12.47
CA VAL A 30 20.28 -30.32 12.74
C VAL A 30 20.08 -31.77 12.32
N TYR A 31 20.67 -32.18 11.19
CA TYR A 31 20.63 -33.56 10.72
C TYR A 31 21.27 -34.52 11.72
N ASP A 32 22.44 -34.19 12.25
CA ASP A 32 23.15 -35.03 13.24
C ASP A 32 22.34 -35.25 14.52
N LYS A 33 21.48 -34.29 14.89
CA LYS A 33 20.58 -34.40 16.04
C LYS A 33 19.29 -35.19 15.73
N LEU A 34 18.88 -35.26 14.47
CA LEU A 34 17.62 -35.87 14.04
C LEU A 34 17.79 -37.25 13.38
N SER A 35 18.98 -37.57 12.90
CA SER A 35 19.27 -38.77 12.09
C SER A 35 18.82 -40.05 12.78
N GLY A 36 19.19 -40.24 14.06
CA GLY A 36 18.79 -41.40 14.84
C GLY A 36 17.27 -41.53 14.99
N SER A 37 16.56 -40.41 15.18
CA SER A 37 15.08 -40.39 15.24
C SER A 37 14.45 -40.73 13.90
N LEU A 38 14.98 -40.21 12.80
CA LEU A 38 14.49 -40.50 11.44
C LEU A 38 14.75 -41.96 11.03
N GLU A 39 15.91 -42.51 11.37
CA GLU A 39 16.27 -43.91 11.10
C GLU A 39 15.47 -44.91 11.94
N ALA A 40 14.97 -44.49 13.11
CA ALA A 40 14.15 -45.32 13.98
C ALA A 40 12.72 -45.55 13.44
N VAL A 41 12.25 -44.70 12.51
CA VAL A 41 10.90 -44.77 11.96
C VAL A 41 10.72 -46.04 11.11
N ARG A 42 9.73 -46.86 11.45
CA ARG A 42 9.42 -48.13 10.75
C ARG A 42 8.09 -48.07 10.02
N MET A 43 7.91 -49.01 9.10
CA MET A 43 6.64 -49.25 8.42
C MET A 43 5.92 -50.44 9.06
N ASP A 44 4.59 -50.37 9.14
CA ASP A 44 3.74 -51.49 9.55
C ASP A 44 3.48 -52.46 8.37
N GLU A 45 2.77 -53.55 8.66
CA GLU A 45 2.42 -54.59 7.67
C GLU A 45 1.53 -54.07 6.53
N ASN A 46 0.87 -52.93 6.72
CA ASN A 46 0.00 -52.29 5.72
C ASN A 46 0.73 -51.25 4.88
N GLY A 47 2.04 -51.06 5.07
CA GLY A 47 2.84 -50.06 4.37
C GLY A 47 2.56 -48.62 4.82
N LYS A 48 1.98 -48.43 6.02
CA LYS A 48 1.88 -47.14 6.73
C LYS A 48 3.01 -47.01 7.75
N VAL A 49 3.23 -45.80 8.28
CA VAL A 49 4.27 -45.60 9.30
C VAL A 49 3.80 -46.19 10.63
N ASP A 50 4.63 -46.97 11.32
CA ASP A 50 4.33 -47.42 12.67
C ASP A 50 4.48 -46.25 13.65
N LEU A 51 3.35 -45.68 14.09
CA LEU A 51 3.30 -44.49 14.95
C LEU A 51 4.00 -44.69 16.31
N SER A 52 4.17 -45.94 16.76
CA SER A 52 4.90 -46.25 18.00
C SER A 52 6.41 -46.02 17.89
N THR A 53 6.93 -45.97 16.65
CA THR A 53 8.34 -45.73 16.34
C THR A 53 8.67 -44.27 16.07
N VAL A 54 7.67 -43.39 16.10
CA VAL A 54 7.81 -41.96 15.77
C VAL A 54 7.85 -41.12 17.05
N ASP A 55 9.01 -40.54 17.32
CA ASP A 55 9.23 -39.65 18.46
C ASP A 55 8.73 -38.21 18.23
N ALA A 56 8.85 -37.37 19.26
CA ALA A 56 8.39 -35.99 19.21
C ALA A 56 9.13 -35.15 18.16
N SER A 57 10.41 -35.41 17.92
CA SER A 57 11.23 -34.67 16.96
C SER A 57 10.74 -34.90 15.53
N VAL A 58 10.48 -36.16 15.15
CA VAL A 58 9.92 -36.49 13.82
C VAL A 58 8.51 -35.94 13.67
N ARG A 59 7.68 -35.98 14.72
CA ARG A 59 6.32 -35.39 14.70
C ARG A 59 6.34 -33.87 14.48
N ALA A 60 7.25 -33.17 15.15
CA ALA A 60 7.43 -31.73 15.00
C ALA A 60 7.91 -31.39 13.59
N MET A 61 8.91 -32.13 13.07
CA MET A 61 9.40 -31.95 11.71
C MET A 61 8.31 -32.23 10.67
N ALA A 62 7.54 -33.32 10.83
CA ALA A 62 6.44 -33.65 9.94
C ALA A 62 5.40 -32.53 9.93
N SER A 63 5.05 -31.98 11.10
CA SER A 63 4.11 -30.86 11.19
C SER A 63 4.63 -29.60 10.48
N ALA A 64 5.89 -29.24 10.66
CA ALA A 64 6.50 -28.10 9.98
C ALA A 64 6.52 -28.28 8.45
N ILE A 65 6.95 -29.44 7.96
CA ILE A 65 7.00 -29.74 6.52
C ILE A 65 5.60 -29.78 5.92
N THR A 66 4.62 -30.34 6.63
CA THR A 66 3.22 -30.32 6.19
C THR A 66 2.65 -28.91 6.13
N MET A 67 2.99 -28.02 7.07
CA MET A 67 2.57 -26.61 7.01
C MET A 67 3.05 -25.94 5.71
N PHE A 68 4.33 -26.09 5.36
CA PHE A 68 4.87 -25.53 4.11
C PHE A 68 4.27 -26.20 2.87
N HIS A 69 4.03 -27.52 2.91
CA HIS A 69 3.39 -28.23 1.81
C HIS A 69 1.95 -27.76 1.58
N ASP A 70 1.14 -27.74 2.64
CA ASP A 70 -0.26 -27.36 2.58
C ASP A 70 -0.41 -25.89 2.14
N ARG A 71 0.48 -25.00 2.60
CA ARG A 71 0.56 -23.60 2.12
C ARG A 71 0.78 -23.52 0.59
N GLU A 72 1.72 -24.28 0.05
CA GLU A 72 1.97 -24.32 -1.40
C GLU A 72 0.81 -24.91 -2.20
N GLU A 73 0.18 -25.97 -1.70
CA GLU A 73 -0.98 -26.58 -2.37
C GLU A 73 -2.21 -25.66 -2.31
N ASN A 74 -2.46 -25.00 -1.17
CA ASN A 74 -3.56 -24.05 -1.01
C ASN A 74 -3.42 -22.85 -1.96
N LYS A 75 -2.21 -22.27 -2.08
CA LYS A 75 -1.94 -21.17 -3.02
C LYS A 75 -2.18 -21.57 -4.48
N LYS A 76 -1.87 -22.81 -4.86
CA LYS A 76 -2.16 -23.33 -6.21
C LYS A 76 -3.65 -23.56 -6.43
N ALA A 77 -4.35 -24.07 -5.41
CA ALA A 77 -5.78 -24.34 -5.48
C ALA A 77 -6.61 -23.04 -5.53
N ILE A 78 -6.14 -21.99 -4.85
CA ILE A 78 -6.82 -20.70 -4.76
C ILE A 78 -5.82 -19.58 -5.14
N PRO A 79 -5.69 -19.26 -6.44
CA PRO A 79 -4.83 -18.19 -6.91
C PRO A 79 -5.27 -16.81 -6.39
N LEU A 80 -4.31 -15.94 -6.04
CA LEU A 80 -4.59 -14.60 -5.50
C LEU A 80 -5.48 -13.76 -6.41
N ASN A 81 -5.26 -13.81 -7.74
CA ASN A 81 -6.07 -13.07 -8.70
C ASN A 81 -7.54 -13.50 -8.69
N GLU A 82 -7.83 -14.79 -8.50
CA GLU A 82 -9.20 -15.29 -8.39
C GLU A 82 -9.86 -14.85 -7.07
N ILE A 83 -9.10 -14.78 -5.97
CA ILE A 83 -9.57 -14.18 -4.71
C ILE A 83 -9.97 -12.71 -4.93
N GLN A 84 -9.10 -11.92 -5.58
CA GLN A 84 -9.38 -10.52 -5.87
C GLN A 84 -10.59 -10.36 -6.82
N LYS A 85 -10.69 -11.17 -7.88
CA LYS A 85 -11.86 -11.17 -8.78
C LYS A 85 -13.16 -11.48 -8.05
N ALA A 86 -13.16 -12.47 -7.15
CA ALA A 86 -14.33 -12.80 -6.34
C ALA A 86 -14.73 -11.64 -5.42
N TYR A 87 -13.75 -11.03 -4.72
CA TYR A 87 -13.98 -9.89 -3.84
C TYR A 87 -14.55 -8.66 -4.59
N PHE A 88 -13.88 -8.24 -5.66
CA PHE A 88 -14.32 -7.09 -6.46
C PHE A 88 -15.63 -7.36 -7.20
N GLY A 89 -15.83 -8.58 -7.72
CA GLY A 89 -17.08 -8.97 -8.36
C GLY A 89 -18.26 -8.91 -7.41
N PHE A 90 -18.08 -9.33 -6.15
CA PHE A 90 -19.11 -9.23 -5.12
C PHE A 90 -19.45 -7.77 -4.80
N ILE A 91 -18.46 -6.90 -4.63
CA ILE A 91 -18.70 -5.47 -4.34
C ILE A 91 -19.37 -4.78 -5.53
N GLU A 92 -18.88 -5.03 -6.74
CA GLU A 92 -19.45 -4.45 -7.95
C GLU A 92 -20.91 -4.86 -8.15
N ALA A 93 -21.26 -6.13 -7.91
CA ALA A 93 -22.64 -6.60 -8.00
C ALA A 93 -23.58 -5.85 -7.06
N ASN A 94 -23.09 -5.39 -5.90
CA ASN A 94 -23.88 -4.68 -4.90
C ASN A 94 -23.86 -3.15 -5.08
N PHE A 95 -22.77 -2.59 -5.63
CA PHE A 95 -22.52 -1.14 -5.57
C PHE A 95 -22.24 -0.44 -6.91
N SER A 96 -22.20 -1.15 -8.04
CA SER A 96 -21.93 -0.57 -9.37
C SER A 96 -22.85 0.61 -9.70
N SER A 97 -24.15 0.48 -9.46
CA SER A 97 -25.11 1.56 -9.71
C SER A 97 -24.78 2.86 -8.95
N PHE A 98 -24.32 2.77 -7.70
CA PHE A 98 -23.89 3.93 -6.92
C PHE A 98 -22.58 4.51 -7.45
N TYR A 99 -21.67 3.65 -7.90
CA TYR A 99 -20.39 4.04 -8.48
C TYR A 99 -20.56 4.75 -9.81
N ASP A 100 -21.42 4.24 -10.70
CA ASP A 100 -21.73 4.88 -11.98
C ASP A 100 -22.37 6.25 -11.77
N MET A 101 -23.36 6.35 -10.86
CA MET A 101 -23.96 7.64 -10.49
C MET A 101 -22.92 8.64 -9.96
N MET A 102 -21.98 8.20 -9.13
CA MET A 102 -20.90 9.03 -8.61
C MET A 102 -20.01 9.55 -9.74
N LYS A 103 -19.60 8.68 -10.68
CA LYS A 103 -18.74 9.01 -11.81
C LYS A 103 -19.44 9.97 -12.78
N GLU A 104 -20.69 9.72 -13.12
CA GLU A 104 -21.52 10.60 -13.97
C GLU A 104 -21.68 12.00 -13.36
N ALA A 105 -21.91 12.05 -12.04
CA ALA A 105 -22.06 13.30 -11.30
C ALA A 105 -20.72 14.03 -11.03
N LYS A 106 -19.58 13.41 -11.38
CA LYS A 106 -18.22 13.90 -11.08
C LYS A 106 -18.05 14.24 -9.59
N LYS A 107 -18.53 13.35 -8.73
CA LYS A 107 -18.42 13.46 -7.26
C LYS A 107 -17.44 12.42 -6.73
N ASP A 108 -17.01 12.64 -5.49
CA ASP A 108 -16.17 11.70 -4.75
C ASP A 108 -17.02 10.75 -3.87
N PRO A 109 -16.41 9.67 -3.35
CA PRO A 109 -17.08 8.71 -2.46
C PRO A 109 -17.72 9.34 -1.22
N HIS A 110 -17.10 10.36 -0.61
CA HIS A 110 -17.58 10.99 0.61
C HIS A 110 -18.89 11.75 0.35
N ILE A 111 -18.90 12.63 -0.64
CA ILE A 111 -20.08 13.43 -0.99
C ILE A 111 -21.24 12.53 -1.42
N THR A 112 -20.95 11.48 -2.18
CA THR A 112 -21.95 10.52 -2.63
C THR A 112 -22.55 9.77 -1.44
N ALA A 113 -21.72 9.22 -0.55
CA ALA A 113 -22.19 8.53 0.64
C ALA A 113 -23.04 9.44 1.54
N GLN A 114 -22.63 10.69 1.73
CA GLN A 114 -23.38 11.68 2.52
C GLN A 114 -24.77 11.97 1.95
N PHE A 115 -24.90 12.01 0.62
CA PHE A 115 -26.18 12.22 -0.04
C PHE A 115 -27.16 11.07 0.22
N PHE A 116 -26.68 9.82 0.15
CA PHE A 116 -27.53 8.64 0.36
C PHE A 116 -27.84 8.37 1.83
N SER A 117 -26.90 8.64 2.74
CA SER A 117 -27.09 8.38 4.18
C SER A 117 -28.12 9.33 4.82
N ARG A 118 -28.21 10.57 4.34
CA ARG A 118 -29.11 11.59 4.89
C ARG A 118 -30.57 11.42 4.45
N ASP A 119 -30.80 10.86 3.26
CA ASP A 119 -32.15 10.59 2.77
C ASP A 119 -32.76 9.38 3.51
N GLN A 120 -33.87 9.59 4.22
CA GLN A 120 -34.47 8.55 5.07
C GLN A 120 -34.87 7.30 4.29
N PHE A 121 -35.54 7.46 3.15
CA PHE A 121 -36.06 6.32 2.38
C PHE A 121 -34.91 5.46 1.84
N ARG A 122 -33.87 6.10 1.27
CA ARG A 122 -32.68 5.40 0.79
C ARG A 122 -31.89 4.75 1.92
N ARG A 123 -31.71 5.46 3.04
CA ARG A 123 -31.03 4.93 4.23
C ARG A 123 -31.70 3.66 4.73
N GLU A 124 -33.02 3.67 4.93
CA GLU A 124 -33.76 2.49 5.39
C GLU A 124 -33.68 1.31 4.42
N SER A 125 -33.62 1.58 3.12
CA SER A 125 -33.44 0.54 2.10
C SER A 125 -32.06 -0.11 2.20
N ILE A 126 -30.99 0.68 2.30
CA ILE A 126 -29.61 0.18 2.36
C ILE A 126 -29.33 -0.51 3.69
N LEU A 127 -29.81 0.05 4.80
CA LEU A 127 -29.57 -0.45 6.15
C LEU A 127 -29.98 -1.93 6.32
N LYS A 128 -31.06 -2.35 5.65
CA LYS A 128 -31.57 -3.73 5.69
C LYS A 128 -30.61 -4.76 5.08
N SER A 129 -29.80 -4.35 4.10
CA SER A 129 -28.89 -5.24 3.39
C SER A 129 -27.51 -5.33 4.02
N ILE A 130 -27.16 -4.41 4.94
CA ILE A 130 -25.81 -4.35 5.52
C ILE A 130 -25.42 -5.63 6.28
N PRO A 131 -26.25 -6.20 7.17
CA PRO A 131 -25.85 -7.39 7.92
C PRO A 131 -25.53 -8.59 7.02
N GLU A 132 -26.35 -8.81 6.00
CA GLU A 132 -26.12 -9.87 5.02
C GLU A 132 -24.85 -9.62 4.20
N PHE A 133 -24.63 -8.39 3.74
CA PHE A 133 -23.40 -8.01 3.03
C PHE A 133 -22.15 -8.27 3.88
N LEU A 134 -22.14 -7.83 5.14
CA LEU A 134 -21.01 -8.05 6.05
C LEU A 134 -20.77 -9.53 6.36
N SER A 135 -21.83 -10.35 6.48
CA SER A 135 -21.71 -11.80 6.65
C SER A 135 -20.97 -12.44 5.49
N HIS A 136 -21.36 -12.12 4.25
CA HIS A 136 -20.71 -12.66 3.05
C HIS A 136 -19.24 -12.24 2.94
N ILE A 137 -18.91 -10.99 3.30
CA ILE A 137 -17.50 -10.55 3.36
C ILE A 137 -16.72 -11.37 4.39
N ARG A 138 -17.30 -11.62 5.57
CA ARG A 138 -16.66 -12.43 6.60
C ARG A 138 -16.47 -13.87 6.16
N GLU A 139 -17.46 -14.47 5.51
CA GLU A 139 -17.41 -15.84 4.99
C GLU A 139 -16.34 -15.99 3.90
N LEU A 140 -16.26 -15.03 2.97
CA LEU A 140 -15.21 -14.99 1.95
C LEU A 140 -13.82 -15.01 2.61
N TRP A 141 -13.56 -14.07 3.51
CA TRP A 141 -12.25 -13.95 4.15
C TRP A 141 -11.93 -15.08 5.12
N SER A 142 -12.92 -15.66 5.79
CA SER A 142 -12.72 -16.86 6.63
C SER A 142 -12.34 -18.08 5.77
N SER A 143 -12.69 -18.09 4.48
CA SER A 143 -12.42 -19.21 3.58
C SER A 143 -11.08 -19.10 2.85
N CYS A 144 -10.61 -17.89 2.53
CA CYS A 144 -9.42 -17.68 1.72
C CYS A 144 -8.46 -16.57 2.20
N GLY A 145 -8.73 -15.94 3.35
CA GLY A 145 -7.92 -14.85 3.90
C GLY A 145 -6.47 -15.25 4.15
N ASP A 146 -6.25 -16.37 4.84
CA ASP A 146 -4.91 -16.89 5.13
C ASP A 146 -4.14 -17.18 3.84
N VAL A 147 -4.79 -17.81 2.86
CA VAL A 147 -4.17 -18.10 1.55
C VAL A 147 -3.80 -16.82 0.81
N ALA A 148 -4.61 -15.77 0.91
CA ALA A 148 -4.31 -14.47 0.31
C ALA A 148 -3.09 -13.80 0.98
N TRP A 149 -2.94 -13.92 2.30
CA TRP A 149 -1.73 -13.50 3.02
C TRP A 149 -0.53 -14.34 2.62
N ASP A 150 -0.67 -15.67 2.52
CA ASP A 150 0.41 -16.58 2.11
C ASP A 150 1.02 -16.18 0.76
N HIS A 151 0.17 -15.83 -0.22
CA HIS A 151 0.64 -15.34 -1.52
C HIS A 151 1.51 -14.09 -1.38
N LEU A 152 1.11 -13.12 -0.56
CA LEU A 152 1.86 -11.86 -0.42
C LEU A 152 3.10 -11.98 0.46
N GLU A 153 3.06 -12.81 1.48
CA GLU A 153 4.22 -13.12 2.31
C GLU A 153 5.34 -13.74 1.46
N ASP A 154 4.99 -14.64 0.52
CA ASP A 154 5.95 -15.33 -0.33
C ASP A 154 6.36 -14.54 -1.58
N LEU A 155 5.60 -13.51 -1.96
CA LEU A 155 5.91 -12.64 -3.08
C LEU A 155 7.17 -11.81 -2.79
N ASN A 156 8.24 -12.00 -3.55
CA ASN A 156 9.49 -11.25 -3.36
C ASN A 156 9.52 -9.99 -4.22
N CYS A 157 8.94 -8.90 -3.71
CA CYS A 157 8.89 -7.60 -4.36
C CYS A 157 8.77 -6.46 -3.34
N LEU A 158 8.93 -5.22 -3.78
CA LEU A 158 8.74 -4.04 -2.94
C LEU A 158 7.24 -3.85 -2.65
N LYS A 159 6.85 -4.09 -1.40
CA LYS A 159 5.47 -3.98 -0.92
C LYS A 159 5.28 -2.77 -0.02
N LEU A 160 4.22 -2.02 -0.27
CA LEU A 160 3.73 -0.95 0.60
C LEU A 160 2.42 -1.39 1.25
N SER A 161 2.36 -1.42 2.58
CA SER A 161 1.17 -1.83 3.31
C SER A 161 0.44 -0.62 3.89
N HIS A 162 -0.78 -0.35 3.43
CA HIS A 162 -1.56 0.79 3.88
C HIS A 162 -1.97 0.68 5.36
N ALA A 163 -1.81 1.78 6.08
CA ALA A 163 -2.17 1.91 7.48
C ALA A 163 -2.55 3.36 7.85
N GLY A 164 -2.98 3.54 9.09
CA GLY A 164 -3.26 4.87 9.66
C GLY A 164 -4.69 5.38 9.50
N ASP A 165 -5.52 4.76 8.67
CA ASP A 165 -6.96 5.01 8.57
C ASP A 165 -7.71 3.72 8.19
N LEU A 166 -9.04 3.69 8.20
CA LEU A 166 -9.86 2.53 7.85
C LEU A 166 -9.65 2.08 6.39
N PHE A 167 -9.36 3.02 5.50
CA PHE A 167 -9.04 2.82 4.09
C PHE A 167 -8.28 4.06 3.59
N PRO A 168 -7.52 4.00 2.46
CA PRO A 168 -6.92 5.19 1.88
C PRO A 168 -7.90 6.35 1.69
N SER A 169 -7.36 7.57 1.62
CA SER A 169 -8.18 8.77 1.41
C SER A 169 -9.07 8.64 0.17
N TYR A 170 -10.26 9.25 0.24
CA TYR A 170 -11.20 9.33 -0.88
C TYR A 170 -10.86 10.47 -1.85
N THR A 171 -9.96 11.39 -1.46
CA THR A 171 -9.56 12.53 -2.29
C THR A 171 -8.54 12.15 -3.34
N HIS A 172 -7.69 11.16 -3.05
CA HIS A 172 -6.65 10.68 -3.96
C HIS A 172 -6.53 9.17 -3.89
N ASN A 173 -6.29 8.54 -5.03
CA ASN A 173 -5.96 7.12 -5.08
C ASN A 173 -4.49 6.94 -4.64
N VAL A 174 -4.23 6.27 -3.52
CA VAL A 174 -2.86 6.11 -3.01
C VAL A 174 -1.98 5.28 -3.95
N ALA A 175 -2.59 4.40 -4.75
CA ALA A 175 -1.87 3.65 -5.77
C ALA A 175 -1.46 4.52 -6.96
N SER A 176 -2.23 5.56 -7.28
CA SER A 176 -1.81 6.59 -8.24
C SER A 176 -0.54 7.32 -7.79
N LYS A 177 -0.36 7.52 -6.48
CA LYS A 177 0.84 8.17 -5.91
C LYS A 177 2.02 7.21 -5.80
N CYS A 178 1.80 6.08 -5.12
CA CYS A 178 2.89 5.21 -4.67
C CYS A 178 3.16 4.05 -5.63
N GLY A 179 2.26 3.81 -6.59
CA GLY A 179 2.37 2.75 -7.58
C GLY A 179 3.47 3.00 -8.62
N ILE A 180 3.93 4.23 -8.78
CA ILE A 180 5.09 4.58 -9.62
C ILE A 180 6.44 4.22 -8.97
N TYR A 181 6.43 3.69 -7.74
CA TYR A 181 7.63 3.28 -7.02
C TYR A 181 7.58 1.83 -6.54
N SER A 182 6.48 1.47 -5.89
CA SER A 182 6.28 0.16 -5.28
C SER A 182 5.88 -0.88 -6.31
N ASP A 183 6.16 -2.16 -6.07
CA ASP A 183 5.68 -3.22 -6.96
C ASP A 183 4.22 -3.56 -6.65
N THR A 184 3.88 -3.66 -5.38
CA THR A 184 2.55 -4.03 -4.88
C THR A 184 2.14 -3.14 -3.70
N ILE A 185 0.91 -2.65 -3.72
CA ILE A 185 0.28 -1.92 -2.62
C ILE A 185 -0.78 -2.81 -1.97
N VAL A 186 -0.60 -3.10 -0.69
CA VAL A 186 -1.52 -3.88 0.12
C VAL A 186 -2.49 -2.93 0.81
N LEU A 187 -3.76 -3.07 0.49
CA LEU A 187 -4.85 -2.29 1.08
C LEU A 187 -5.67 -3.17 2.02
N PRO A 188 -6.14 -2.63 3.15
CA PRO A 188 -7.04 -3.36 4.03
C PRO A 188 -8.42 -3.50 3.41
N CYS A 189 -9.13 -4.57 3.74
CA CYS A 189 -10.56 -4.65 3.52
C CYS A 189 -11.26 -3.71 4.51
N PRO A 190 -11.88 -2.60 4.06
CA PRO A 190 -12.44 -1.63 4.98
C PRO A 190 -13.64 -2.21 5.75
N PHE A 191 -14.41 -3.09 5.12
CA PHE A 191 -15.59 -3.71 5.74
C PHE A 191 -15.23 -4.57 6.96
N VAL A 192 -14.08 -5.25 6.92
CA VAL A 192 -13.53 -6.00 8.06
C VAL A 192 -13.13 -5.04 9.18
N ARG A 193 -12.38 -3.97 8.86
CA ARG A 193 -11.94 -2.97 9.85
C ARG A 193 -13.12 -2.27 10.55
N THR A 194 -14.26 -2.17 9.88
CA THR A 194 -15.46 -1.53 10.43
C THR A 194 -16.33 -2.46 11.26
N LEU A 195 -16.06 -3.77 11.35
CA LEU A 195 -16.91 -4.73 12.06
C LEU A 195 -17.09 -4.35 13.54
N GLU A 196 -16.02 -4.00 14.25
CA GLU A 196 -16.07 -3.58 15.66
C GLU A 196 -16.65 -2.18 15.85
N LEU A 197 -16.60 -1.32 14.82
CA LEU A 197 -17.15 0.02 14.87
C LEU A 197 -18.65 0.05 14.58
N TYR A 198 -19.15 -0.97 13.89
CA TYR A 198 -20.51 -1.02 13.36
C TYR A 198 -21.56 -0.83 14.46
N ASP A 199 -21.40 -1.49 15.61
CA ASP A 199 -22.36 -1.41 16.71
C ASP A 199 -22.32 -0.07 17.46
N MET A 200 -21.23 0.69 17.32
CA MET A 200 -21.09 2.03 17.90
C MET A 200 -21.70 3.14 17.02
N TRP A 201 -22.05 2.82 15.78
CA TRP A 201 -22.56 3.79 14.81
C TRP A 201 -24.08 3.87 14.78
N ASN A 202 -24.59 5.09 14.60
CA ASN A 202 -25.99 5.30 14.26
C ASN A 202 -26.29 4.88 12.80
N ASP A 203 -27.58 4.78 12.44
CA ASP A 203 -28.00 4.30 11.12
C ASP A 203 -27.47 5.15 9.95
N GLU A 204 -27.34 6.47 10.13
CA GLU A 204 -26.75 7.35 9.11
C GLU A 204 -25.28 7.02 8.90
N GLN A 205 -24.52 6.86 9.99
CA GLN A 205 -23.09 6.52 9.96
C GLN A 205 -22.87 5.14 9.33
N LYS A 206 -23.68 4.14 9.66
CA LYS A 206 -23.61 2.79 9.07
C LYS A 206 -23.71 2.82 7.55
N VAL A 207 -24.74 3.51 7.02
CA VAL A 207 -24.94 3.65 5.58
C VAL A 207 -23.83 4.51 4.95
N PHE A 208 -23.44 5.60 5.60
CA PHE A 208 -22.39 6.49 5.13
C PHE A 208 -21.06 5.75 4.94
N TYR A 209 -20.55 5.08 5.98
CA TYR A 209 -19.27 4.41 5.90
C TYR A 209 -19.29 3.22 4.94
N LEU A 210 -20.38 2.44 4.90
CA LEU A 210 -20.53 1.35 3.94
C LEU A 210 -20.39 1.87 2.50
N LEU A 211 -21.17 2.88 2.12
CA LEU A 211 -21.14 3.44 0.77
C LEU A 211 -19.80 4.12 0.47
N LYS A 212 -19.28 4.94 1.39
CA LYS A 212 -17.99 5.62 1.21
C LYS A 212 -16.90 4.60 0.89
N HIS A 213 -16.82 3.52 1.66
CA HIS A 213 -15.80 2.50 1.48
C HIS A 213 -16.04 1.62 0.25
N ALA A 214 -17.27 1.24 -0.06
CA ALA A 214 -17.57 0.47 -1.28
C ALA A 214 -17.18 1.22 -2.55
N LEU A 215 -17.53 2.51 -2.63
CA LEU A 215 -17.18 3.36 -3.76
C LEU A 215 -15.67 3.61 -3.84
N SER A 216 -15.01 3.78 -2.69
CA SER A 216 -13.55 3.93 -2.63
C SER A 216 -12.84 2.65 -3.08
N VAL A 217 -13.32 1.47 -2.68
CA VAL A 217 -12.76 0.18 -3.11
C VAL A 217 -12.89 0.01 -4.62
N LEU A 218 -14.07 0.27 -5.20
CA LEU A 218 -14.30 0.14 -6.65
C LEU A 218 -13.36 1.03 -7.49
N ALA A 219 -12.86 2.14 -6.94
CA ALA A 219 -11.86 2.97 -7.61
C ALA A 219 -10.48 2.30 -7.80
N TYR A 220 -10.22 1.17 -7.12
CA TYR A 220 -8.99 0.38 -7.26
C TYR A 220 -9.17 -0.86 -8.13
N LYS A 221 -10.38 -1.16 -8.62
CA LYS A 221 -10.70 -2.40 -9.32
C LYS A 221 -9.76 -2.67 -10.49
N ASP A 222 -9.56 -1.69 -11.37
CA ASP A 222 -8.76 -1.89 -12.58
C ASP A 222 -7.29 -2.17 -12.26
N LEU A 223 -6.75 -1.55 -11.21
CA LEU A 223 -5.38 -1.80 -10.74
C LEU A 223 -5.23 -3.17 -10.07
N ALA A 224 -6.23 -3.58 -9.29
CA ALA A 224 -6.20 -4.84 -8.55
C ALA A 224 -6.43 -6.06 -9.46
N LEU A 225 -7.19 -5.89 -10.55
CA LEU A 225 -7.49 -6.94 -11.52
C LEU A 225 -6.55 -6.93 -12.73
N ALA A 226 -5.60 -6.00 -12.82
CA ALA A 226 -4.60 -5.99 -13.86
C ALA A 226 -3.68 -7.22 -13.76
N GLU A 227 -3.48 -7.92 -14.88
CA GLU A 227 -2.72 -9.16 -14.92
C GLU A 227 -1.21 -8.91 -15.04
N PHE A 228 -0.54 -8.87 -13.89
CA PHE A 228 0.93 -8.78 -13.77
C PHE A 228 1.46 -9.89 -12.85
N THR A 229 2.74 -10.23 -12.99
CA THR A 229 3.43 -11.16 -12.07
C THR A 229 3.38 -10.66 -10.63
N ASN A 230 3.63 -9.35 -10.43
CA ASN A 230 3.43 -8.67 -9.17
C ASN A 230 2.14 -7.83 -9.30
N PRO A 231 1.07 -8.13 -8.55
CA PRO A 231 -0.16 -7.35 -8.61
C PRO A 231 0.10 -5.91 -8.15
N ILE A 232 -0.49 -4.92 -8.82
CA ILE A 232 -0.29 -3.50 -8.46
C ILE A 232 -0.95 -3.20 -7.11
N VAL A 233 -2.20 -3.67 -6.93
CA VAL A 233 -2.99 -3.49 -5.72
C VAL A 233 -3.57 -4.82 -5.29
N VAL A 234 -3.56 -5.07 -3.98
CA VAL A 234 -4.20 -6.25 -3.38
C VAL A 234 -4.97 -5.84 -2.15
N ILE A 235 -6.24 -6.24 -2.05
CA ILE A 235 -7.06 -6.03 -0.87
C ILE A 235 -7.01 -7.30 -0.01
N LEU A 236 -6.66 -7.14 1.27
CA LEU A 236 -6.56 -8.24 2.24
C LEU A 236 -7.43 -7.98 3.48
N PRO A 237 -7.97 -9.03 4.10
CA PRO A 237 -8.62 -8.90 5.39
C PRO A 237 -7.58 -8.56 6.44
N GLU A 238 -8.03 -7.87 7.46
CA GLU A 238 -7.19 -7.49 8.58
C GLU A 238 -6.98 -8.70 9.51
N PRO A 239 -5.74 -9.22 9.67
CA PRO A 239 -5.48 -10.48 10.36
C PRO A 239 -6.00 -10.54 11.79
N LYS A 240 -5.94 -9.44 12.54
CA LYS A 240 -6.39 -9.35 13.94
C LYS A 240 -7.86 -9.75 14.19
N PHE A 241 -8.68 -9.82 13.15
CA PHE A 241 -10.09 -10.24 13.24
C PHE A 241 -10.33 -11.73 12.94
N PHE A 242 -9.30 -12.43 12.46
CA PHE A 242 -9.36 -13.84 12.03
C PHE A 242 -8.34 -14.71 12.77
N GLU A 243 -7.21 -14.14 13.17
CA GLU A 243 -6.13 -14.86 13.86
C GLU A 243 -6.23 -14.74 15.38
N GLU A 244 -6.00 -15.86 16.05
CA GLU A 244 -5.94 -15.91 17.50
C GLU A 244 -4.74 -15.10 18.03
N HIS A 245 -4.93 -14.39 19.13
CA HIS A 245 -3.90 -13.61 19.86
C HIS A 245 -3.34 -12.36 19.18
N GLU A 246 -3.58 -12.11 17.89
CA GLU A 246 -3.01 -10.93 17.22
C GLU A 246 -3.57 -9.61 17.77
N SER A 247 -4.88 -9.56 18.06
CA SER A 247 -5.50 -8.41 18.72
C SER A 247 -4.92 -8.16 20.12
N GLU A 248 -4.68 -9.23 20.89
CA GLU A 248 -4.07 -9.17 22.22
C GLU A 248 -2.63 -8.64 22.16
N LEU A 249 -1.86 -9.07 21.16
CA LEU A 249 -0.49 -8.58 20.92
C LEU A 249 -0.49 -7.09 20.58
N ILE A 250 -1.37 -6.65 19.68
CA ILE A 250 -1.48 -5.24 19.30
C ILE A 250 -1.86 -4.40 20.52
N GLN A 251 -2.83 -4.86 21.32
CA GLN A 251 -3.24 -4.18 22.54
C GLN A 251 -2.08 -4.07 23.54
N TYR A 252 -1.37 -5.17 23.80
CA TYR A 252 -0.20 -5.17 24.69
C TYR A 252 0.87 -4.16 24.24
N LEU A 253 1.18 -4.09 22.95
CA LEU A 253 2.13 -3.12 22.40
C LEU A 253 1.61 -1.68 22.49
N ALA A 254 0.31 -1.48 22.25
CA ALA A 254 -0.35 -0.18 22.39
C ALA A 254 -0.24 0.37 23.81
N GLU A 255 -0.39 -0.49 24.81
CA GLU A 255 -0.26 -0.16 26.22
C GLU A 255 1.18 0.26 26.56
N LEU A 256 2.18 -0.54 26.17
CA LEU A 256 3.58 -0.21 26.41
C LEU A 256 3.99 1.12 25.78
N ASP A 257 3.69 1.34 24.51
CA ASP A 257 4.10 2.55 23.81
C ASP A 257 3.23 3.75 24.17
N GLY A 258 1.97 3.53 24.51
CA GLY A 258 1.07 4.56 25.05
C GLY A 258 1.57 5.10 26.39
N LEU A 259 2.03 4.24 27.29
CA LEU A 259 2.66 4.66 28.55
C LEU A 259 3.95 5.47 28.31
N LYS A 260 4.82 5.03 27.39
CA LYS A 260 6.03 5.79 27.04
C LYS A 260 5.70 7.16 26.45
N LEU A 261 4.70 7.25 25.56
CA LEU A 261 4.27 8.52 24.98
C LEU A 261 3.68 9.44 26.06
N ALA A 262 2.80 8.91 26.91
CA ALA A 262 2.26 9.62 28.05
C ALA A 262 3.39 10.16 28.94
N GLY A 263 4.38 9.33 29.23
CA GLY A 263 5.49 9.73 30.08
C GLY A 263 6.34 10.85 29.49
N LYS A 264 6.54 10.88 28.17
CA LYS A 264 7.18 12.02 27.49
C LYS A 264 6.30 13.28 27.51
N ALA A 265 5.00 13.15 27.28
CA ALA A 265 4.08 14.29 27.24
C ALA A 265 3.91 14.98 28.61
N PHE A 266 3.94 14.21 29.70
CA PHE A 266 3.71 14.68 31.06
C PHE A 266 4.96 14.70 31.95
N GLU A 267 6.13 14.33 31.40
CA GLU A 267 7.42 14.22 32.10
C GLU A 267 7.31 13.36 33.38
N ARG A 268 6.66 12.21 33.24
CA ARG A 268 6.37 11.28 34.34
C ARG A 268 6.62 9.84 33.90
N GLU A 269 7.15 9.01 34.80
CA GLU A 269 7.19 7.56 34.58
C GLU A 269 5.91 6.93 35.12
N PHE A 270 5.35 5.98 34.37
CA PHE A 270 4.19 5.19 34.75
C PHE A 270 4.61 3.73 34.81
N GLU A 271 4.39 3.06 35.93
CA GLU A 271 4.75 1.65 36.12
C GLU A 271 3.71 0.71 35.50
N SER A 272 2.46 1.16 35.38
CA SER A 272 1.36 0.37 34.84
C SER A 272 0.26 1.21 34.20
N ILE A 273 -0.61 0.54 33.46
CA ILE A 273 -1.84 1.12 32.88
C ILE A 273 -2.77 1.61 33.98
N ASP A 274 -2.91 0.86 35.08
CA ASP A 274 -3.79 1.22 36.19
C ASP A 274 -3.32 2.52 36.84
N GLU A 275 -2.01 2.68 37.07
CA GLU A 275 -1.43 3.93 37.59
C GLU A 275 -1.69 5.10 36.63
N ALA A 276 -1.52 4.88 35.32
CA ALA A 276 -1.79 5.90 34.32
C ALA A 276 -3.27 6.29 34.33
N PHE A 277 -4.21 5.34 34.32
CA PHE A 277 -5.64 5.65 34.38
C PHE A 277 -6.06 6.36 35.67
N GLU A 278 -5.43 6.06 36.80
CA GLU A 278 -5.66 6.81 38.05
C GLU A 278 -5.18 8.26 37.91
N PHE A 279 -3.96 8.47 37.41
CA PHE A 279 -3.41 9.81 37.16
C PHE A 279 -4.27 10.62 36.19
N PHE A 280 -4.58 10.07 35.02
CA PHE A 280 -5.41 10.71 34.01
C PHE A 280 -6.86 10.88 34.49
N GLY A 281 -7.35 9.98 35.33
CA GLY A 281 -8.63 10.08 36.01
C GLY A 281 -8.74 11.32 36.92
N ALA A 282 -7.65 11.77 37.53
CA ALA A 282 -7.62 12.98 38.35
C ALA A 282 -7.67 14.29 37.53
N LEU A 283 -7.35 14.23 36.23
CA LEU A 283 -7.38 15.36 35.30
C LEU A 283 -8.78 15.49 34.67
N ASP A 284 -9.79 15.63 35.53
CA ASP A 284 -11.22 15.61 35.19
C ASP A 284 -11.74 16.86 34.45
N ASP A 285 -10.90 17.87 34.24
CA ASP A 285 -11.22 19.07 33.47
C ASP A 285 -10.07 19.51 32.56
N LYS A 286 -10.40 20.21 31.47
CA LYS A 286 -9.42 20.66 30.47
C LYS A 286 -8.31 21.52 31.08
N SER A 287 -8.60 22.36 32.08
CA SER A 287 -7.61 23.23 32.72
C SER A 287 -6.59 22.46 33.54
N LYS A 288 -6.98 21.34 34.17
CA LYS A 288 -6.04 20.44 34.87
C LYS A 288 -5.09 19.76 33.88
N VAL A 289 -5.60 19.26 32.76
CA VAL A 289 -4.76 18.67 31.70
C VAL A 289 -3.73 19.70 31.22
N LEU A 290 -4.17 20.91 30.86
CA LEU A 290 -3.29 21.98 30.36
C LEU A 290 -2.15 22.35 31.32
N LYS A 291 -2.35 22.23 32.64
CA LYS A 291 -1.32 22.53 33.64
C LYS A 291 -0.27 21.42 33.79
N GLU A 292 -0.69 20.18 33.57
CA GLU A 292 0.17 19.01 33.77
C GLU A 292 1.00 18.65 32.53
N VAL A 293 0.54 18.97 31.32
CA VAL A 293 1.31 18.74 30.08
C VAL A 293 2.64 19.49 30.13
N LYS A 294 3.74 18.79 29.81
CA LYS A 294 5.10 19.34 29.76
C LYS A 294 5.66 19.45 28.35
N ASP A 295 5.32 18.49 27.49
CA ASP A 295 5.61 18.56 26.05
C ASP A 295 4.29 18.69 25.27
N GLU A 296 3.91 19.93 25.00
CA GLU A 296 2.69 20.26 24.24
C GLU A 296 2.67 19.62 22.85
N SER A 297 3.86 19.37 22.26
CA SER A 297 3.96 18.83 20.91
C SER A 297 3.48 17.38 20.81
N LYS A 298 3.32 16.69 21.95
CA LYS A 298 2.84 15.30 22.04
C LYS A 298 1.33 15.19 22.22
N ILE A 299 0.62 16.29 22.44
CA ILE A 299 -0.84 16.31 22.46
C ILE A 299 -1.34 16.62 21.05
N LEU A 300 -1.92 15.62 20.39
CA LEU A 300 -2.36 15.73 19.00
C LEU A 300 -3.66 14.95 18.76
N ALA A 301 -4.72 15.68 18.47
CA ALA A 301 -5.98 15.19 17.92
C ALA A 301 -5.90 15.08 16.40
N ASP A 302 -5.54 16.20 15.76
CA ASP A 302 -5.51 16.37 14.31
C ASP A 302 -4.49 17.45 13.93
N VAL A 303 -3.60 17.15 12.99
CA VAL A 303 -2.62 18.13 12.51
C VAL A 303 -3.26 19.37 11.88
N GLU A 304 -4.46 19.27 11.32
CA GLU A 304 -5.15 20.38 10.66
C GLU A 304 -5.62 21.46 11.65
N VAL A 305 -5.81 21.09 12.92
CA VAL A 305 -6.19 22.01 14.01
C VAL A 305 -5.04 22.97 14.39
N GLY A 306 -3.81 22.65 13.97
CA GLY A 306 -2.61 23.45 14.21
C GLY A 306 -1.89 23.09 15.52
N THR A 307 -0.93 23.90 15.97
CA THR A 307 -0.03 23.51 17.08
C THR A 307 -0.47 23.95 18.48
N SER A 308 -1.66 24.54 18.61
CA SER A 308 -2.15 25.03 19.92
C SER A 308 -2.64 23.88 20.78
N LEU A 309 -2.02 23.70 21.96
CA LEU A 309 -2.41 22.68 22.93
C LEU A 309 -3.90 22.75 23.29
N GLU A 310 -4.42 23.95 23.56
CA GLU A 310 -5.83 24.14 23.92
C GLU A 310 -6.78 23.69 22.79
N LYS A 311 -6.45 24.03 21.54
CA LYS A 311 -7.26 23.60 20.40
C LYS A 311 -7.21 22.09 20.19
N GLN A 312 -6.03 21.49 20.30
CA GLN A 312 -5.87 20.04 20.21
C GLN A 312 -6.67 19.32 21.30
N LEU A 313 -6.60 19.81 22.54
CA LEU A 313 -7.36 19.25 23.65
C LEU A 313 -8.87 19.40 23.46
N ASN A 314 -9.33 20.53 22.93
CA ASN A 314 -10.73 20.72 22.58
C ASN A 314 -11.17 19.72 21.52
N GLU A 315 -10.40 19.55 20.45
CA GLU A 315 -10.72 18.57 19.40
C GLU A 315 -10.82 17.14 19.94
N LEU A 316 -9.91 16.72 20.83
CA LEU A 316 -10.00 15.41 21.50
C LEU A 316 -11.27 15.25 22.34
N CYS A 317 -11.70 16.30 23.04
CA CYS A 317 -12.84 16.26 23.94
C CYS A 317 -14.19 16.41 23.25
N ASP A 318 -14.22 17.11 22.12
CA ASP A 318 -15.45 17.47 21.41
C ASP A 318 -15.83 16.40 20.36
N ALA A 319 -14.93 15.43 20.09
CA ALA A 319 -15.17 14.30 19.19
C ALA A 319 -16.32 13.39 19.69
N PRO A 320 -17.38 13.18 18.89
CA PRO A 320 -18.54 12.37 19.29
C PRO A 320 -18.23 10.87 19.18
N LEU A 321 -17.49 10.34 20.14
CA LEU A 321 -17.16 8.92 20.22
C LEU A 321 -18.06 8.27 21.28
N GLY A 322 -19.18 7.66 20.86
CA GLY A 322 -20.24 7.05 21.69
C GLY A 322 -19.84 6.66 23.13
N MET A 323 -19.23 5.48 23.31
CA MET A 323 -18.84 4.98 24.64
C MET A 323 -17.72 5.80 25.32
N MET A 324 -17.01 6.67 24.61
CA MET A 324 -16.01 7.57 25.20
C MET A 324 -16.63 8.81 25.85
N GLN A 325 -17.93 9.05 25.71
CA GLN A 325 -18.64 10.11 26.44
C GLN A 325 -18.54 9.96 27.97
N GLN A 326 -18.23 8.75 28.45
CA GLN A 326 -18.05 8.48 29.89
C GLN A 326 -16.64 8.85 30.40
N PHE A 327 -15.69 9.10 29.51
CA PHE A 327 -14.33 9.46 29.90
C PHE A 327 -14.19 10.96 30.16
N ASN A 328 -13.41 11.29 31.18
CA ASN A 328 -13.04 12.68 31.43
C ASN A 328 -11.92 13.15 30.48
N PRO A 329 -11.59 14.46 30.42
CA PRO A 329 -10.57 15.00 29.52
C PRO A 329 -9.21 14.30 29.62
N GLY A 330 -8.70 14.02 30.82
CA GLY A 330 -7.44 13.30 30.99
C GLY A 330 -7.50 11.87 30.43
N GLN A 331 -8.56 11.14 30.72
CA GLN A 331 -8.77 9.78 30.21
C GLN A 331 -8.91 9.75 28.68
N LEU A 332 -9.51 10.78 28.07
CA LEU A 332 -9.58 10.93 26.61
C LEU A 332 -8.19 11.11 26.00
N VAL A 333 -7.32 11.93 26.62
CA VAL A 333 -5.92 12.07 26.18
C VAL A 333 -5.19 10.73 26.22
N PHE A 334 -5.29 9.99 27.33
CA PHE A 334 -4.59 8.72 27.47
C PHE A 334 -5.14 7.64 26.52
N THR A 335 -6.47 7.54 26.40
CA THR A 335 -7.12 6.62 25.46
C THR A 335 -6.72 6.93 24.02
N ASN A 336 -6.58 8.21 23.67
CA ASN A 336 -6.07 8.60 22.35
C ASN A 336 -4.62 8.16 22.14
N PHE A 337 -3.74 8.25 23.15
CA PHE A 337 -2.38 7.71 23.04
C PHE A 337 -2.38 6.20 22.80
N LEU A 338 -3.17 5.44 23.57
CA LEU A 338 -3.31 4.00 23.41
C LEU A 338 -3.81 3.66 22.00
N GLY A 339 -4.90 4.29 21.55
CA GLY A 339 -5.47 4.03 20.22
C GLY A 339 -4.50 4.35 19.08
N ARG A 340 -3.81 5.50 19.15
CA ARG A 340 -2.86 5.92 18.11
C ARG A 340 -1.56 5.10 18.11
N MET A 341 -1.06 4.69 19.27
CA MET A 341 0.08 3.77 19.36
C MET A 341 -0.29 2.36 18.91
N GLY A 342 -1.51 1.90 19.20
CA GLY A 342 -2.06 0.67 18.64
C GLY A 342 -2.07 0.70 17.12
N GLN A 343 -2.57 1.78 16.50
CA GLN A 343 -2.54 1.95 15.04
C GLN A 343 -1.11 1.93 14.47
N ALA A 344 -0.15 2.56 15.13
CA ALA A 344 1.25 2.58 14.70
C ALA A 344 1.92 1.19 14.80
N ASN A 345 1.63 0.44 15.87
CA ASN A 345 2.13 -0.92 16.05
C ASN A 345 1.51 -1.90 15.05
N ASP A 346 0.20 -1.80 14.86
CA ASP A 346 -0.56 -2.54 13.84
C ASP A 346 0.01 -2.30 12.43
N ALA A 347 0.39 -1.05 12.09
CA ALA A 347 1.06 -0.72 10.84
C ALA A 347 2.41 -1.44 10.66
N LEU A 348 3.23 -1.51 11.72
CA LEU A 348 4.52 -2.19 11.68
C LEU A 348 4.40 -3.71 11.59
N LEU A 349 3.49 -4.31 12.35
CA LEU A 349 3.31 -5.75 12.35
C LEU A 349 2.89 -6.27 10.97
N LYS A 350 1.90 -5.62 10.35
CA LYS A 350 1.43 -5.99 9.01
C LYS A 350 2.47 -5.80 7.93
N SER A 351 3.13 -4.65 7.91
CA SER A 351 4.16 -4.39 6.91
C SER A 351 5.29 -5.42 7.02
N ARG A 352 5.74 -5.74 8.24
CA ARG A 352 6.74 -6.80 8.48
C ARG A 352 6.27 -8.19 8.07
N ARG A 353 5.00 -8.53 8.32
CA ARG A 353 4.43 -9.81 7.91
C ARG A 353 4.63 -10.06 6.41
N VAL A 354 4.35 -9.05 5.59
CA VAL A 354 4.58 -9.14 4.14
C VAL A 354 5.98 -8.66 3.73
N ARG A 355 6.96 -8.51 4.62
CA ARG A 355 8.31 -8.02 4.26
C ARG A 355 8.27 -6.72 3.43
N GLY A 356 7.34 -5.84 3.77
CA GLY A 356 7.13 -4.54 3.14
C GLY A 356 7.29 -3.40 4.14
N VAL A 357 6.96 -2.19 3.70
CA VAL A 357 7.01 -0.99 4.56
C VAL A 357 5.64 -0.34 4.71
N PRO A 358 5.37 0.34 5.85
CA PRO A 358 4.12 1.08 6.03
C PRO A 358 3.92 2.18 4.98
N LEU A 359 2.68 2.29 4.52
CA LEU A 359 2.17 3.38 3.70
C LEU A 359 1.09 4.10 4.49
N ILE A 360 1.40 5.33 4.93
CA ILE A 360 0.50 6.14 5.73
C ILE A 360 0.35 7.48 5.03
N ASP A 361 -0.85 7.72 4.50
CA ASP A 361 -1.26 8.95 3.82
C ASP A 361 -2.01 9.90 4.75
N ALA A 362 -2.50 9.42 5.90
CA ALA A 362 -3.14 10.24 6.93
C ALA A 362 -2.08 11.01 7.77
N PRO A 363 -2.03 12.35 7.72
CA PRO A 363 -0.96 13.14 8.34
C PRO A 363 -0.85 12.97 9.87
N THR A 364 -1.99 12.90 10.56
CA THR A 364 -2.03 12.67 12.02
C THR A 364 -1.46 11.30 12.38
N SER A 365 -1.88 10.26 11.67
CA SER A 365 -1.38 8.90 11.90
C SER A 365 0.11 8.78 11.59
N TRP A 366 0.60 9.48 10.56
CA TRP A 366 2.03 9.57 10.27
C TRP A 366 2.83 10.18 11.42
N ARG A 367 2.30 11.24 12.06
CA ARG A 367 2.96 11.89 13.20
C ARG A 367 3.13 10.93 14.39
N TYR A 368 2.08 10.17 14.71
CA TYR A 368 2.14 9.13 15.75
C TYR A 368 3.08 7.99 15.38
N PHE A 369 3.05 7.55 14.13
CA PHE A 369 3.98 6.53 13.62
C PHE A 369 5.45 6.97 13.76
N ASN A 370 5.76 8.22 13.41
CA ASN A 370 7.11 8.75 13.59
C ASN A 370 7.52 8.81 15.07
N TRP A 371 6.62 9.23 15.98
CA TRP A 371 6.90 9.16 17.42
C TRP A 371 7.15 7.73 17.90
N LYS A 372 6.41 6.76 17.37
CA LYS A 372 6.60 5.35 17.67
C LYS A 372 7.99 4.86 17.22
N LEU A 373 8.45 5.24 16.02
CA LEU A 373 9.81 4.90 15.56
C LEU A 373 10.90 5.49 16.48
N GLN A 374 10.71 6.74 16.91
CA GLN A 374 11.60 7.43 17.85
C GLN A 374 11.59 6.79 19.25
N LEU A 375 10.45 6.29 19.71
CA LEU A 375 10.31 5.63 21.00
C LEU A 375 11.03 4.27 21.03
N ASP A 376 10.93 3.50 19.96
CA ASP A 376 11.60 2.21 19.85
C ASP A 376 13.12 2.33 19.67
N GLY A 377 13.63 3.53 19.37
CA GLY A 377 14.99 3.71 18.87
C GLY A 377 15.27 2.85 17.63
N SER A 378 14.21 2.47 16.91
CA SER A 378 14.24 1.36 15.97
C SER A 378 15.17 1.68 14.80
N GLN A 379 16.23 0.88 14.67
CA GLN A 379 16.97 0.79 13.43
C GLN A 379 16.25 -0.22 12.54
N LEU A 380 15.25 0.22 11.78
CA LEU A 380 14.82 -0.50 10.58
C LEU A 380 16.06 -0.88 9.75
N GLU A 381 16.00 -2.01 9.05
CA GLU A 381 17.07 -2.37 8.10
C GLU A 381 17.24 -1.24 7.07
N HIS A 382 18.46 -1.07 6.54
CA HIS A 382 18.76 0.09 5.70
C HIS A 382 17.84 0.18 4.47
N GLY A 383 17.51 -0.95 3.83
CA GLY A 383 16.57 -1.01 2.71
C GLY A 383 15.15 -0.58 3.10
N ASP A 384 14.64 -1.09 4.23
CA ASP A 384 13.31 -0.71 4.73
C ASP A 384 13.22 0.78 5.08
N LYS A 385 14.31 1.38 5.57
CA LYS A 385 14.37 2.83 5.80
C LYS A 385 14.23 3.59 4.49
N GLU A 386 15.03 3.27 3.48
CA GLU A 386 14.96 3.97 2.19
C GLU A 386 13.55 3.90 1.59
N HIS A 387 12.95 2.70 1.58
CA HIS A 387 11.58 2.51 1.11
C HIS A 387 10.54 3.30 1.91
N LEU A 388 10.69 3.39 3.23
CA LEU A 388 9.82 4.19 4.08
C LEU A 388 9.96 5.70 3.79
N HIS A 389 11.19 6.20 3.63
CA HIS A 389 11.45 7.59 3.28
C HIS A 389 10.87 7.96 1.91
N CYS A 390 11.03 7.08 0.91
CA CYS A 390 10.46 7.25 -0.42
C CYS A 390 8.92 7.21 -0.41
N SER A 391 8.33 6.23 0.28
CA SER A 391 6.88 6.12 0.46
C SER A 391 6.29 7.39 1.07
N HIS A 392 6.90 7.89 2.16
CA HIS A 392 6.46 9.12 2.80
C HIS A 392 6.64 10.36 1.92
N ALA A 393 7.72 10.44 1.15
CA ALA A 393 7.93 11.56 0.23
C ALA A 393 6.80 11.64 -0.80
N LEU A 394 6.36 10.51 -1.36
CA LEU A 394 5.25 10.45 -2.32
C LEU A 394 3.91 10.82 -1.69
N THR A 395 3.65 10.41 -0.44
CA THR A 395 2.41 10.83 0.26
C THR A 395 2.44 12.29 0.70
N SER A 396 3.61 12.93 0.69
CA SER A 396 3.80 14.33 1.11
C SER A 396 3.93 15.33 -0.04
N LEU A 397 3.62 14.93 -1.28
CA LEU A 397 3.71 15.82 -2.45
C LEU A 397 2.58 16.85 -2.55
N ASP A 398 1.53 16.72 -1.74
CA ASP A 398 0.38 17.60 -1.76
C ASP A 398 0.79 19.04 -1.41
N GLY A 399 0.31 20.02 -2.18
CA GLY A 399 0.69 21.43 -2.04
C GLY A 399 2.03 21.82 -2.66
N THR A 400 2.72 20.91 -3.36
CA THR A 400 3.95 21.19 -4.12
C THR A 400 3.69 21.33 -5.63
N GLU A 401 4.67 21.79 -6.42
CA GLU A 401 4.59 21.81 -7.89
C GLU A 401 4.47 20.40 -8.52
N LEU A 402 4.78 19.35 -7.74
CA LEU A 402 4.68 17.96 -8.14
C LEU A 402 3.40 17.27 -7.65
N SER A 403 2.43 18.02 -7.12
CA SER A 403 1.16 17.44 -6.65
C SER A 403 0.43 16.61 -7.71
N TRP A 404 0.64 16.90 -8.99
CA TRP A 404 0.08 16.13 -10.12
C TRP A 404 0.63 14.69 -10.21
N LEU A 405 1.83 14.40 -9.68
CA LEU A 405 2.31 13.02 -9.50
C LEU A 405 1.45 12.25 -8.50
N GLY A 406 0.65 12.96 -7.70
CA GLY A 406 -0.32 12.40 -6.79
C GLY A 406 -1.59 11.85 -7.47
N ASP A 407 -1.81 12.13 -8.76
CA ASP A 407 -3.07 11.86 -9.46
C ASP A 407 -2.84 11.12 -10.80
N ILE A 408 -1.84 10.24 -10.87
CA ILE A 408 -1.58 9.40 -12.05
C ILE A 408 -2.80 8.50 -12.34
N PRO A 409 -3.42 8.57 -13.53
CA PRO A 409 -4.56 7.73 -13.85
C PRO A 409 -4.23 6.23 -13.76
N PRO A 410 -5.16 5.37 -13.28
CA PRO A 410 -4.95 3.93 -13.22
C PRO A 410 -4.43 3.30 -14.53
N GLU A 411 -4.97 3.73 -15.67
CA GLU A 411 -4.61 3.22 -16.98
C GLU A 411 -3.17 3.59 -17.35
N ALA A 412 -2.74 4.81 -17.01
CA ALA A 412 -1.36 5.26 -17.21
C ALA A 412 -0.39 4.50 -16.30
N LEU A 413 -0.79 4.20 -15.06
CA LEU A 413 0.01 3.38 -14.16
C LEU A 413 0.18 1.94 -14.70
N ILE A 414 -0.88 1.34 -15.25
CA ILE A 414 -0.82 0.04 -15.92
C ILE A 414 0.14 0.11 -17.12
N GLU A 415 0.08 1.17 -17.92
CA GLU A 415 0.99 1.37 -19.05
C GLU A 415 2.45 1.47 -18.60
N ILE A 416 2.74 2.26 -17.55
CA ILE A 416 4.07 2.36 -16.93
C ILE A 416 4.62 0.98 -16.55
N ARG A 417 3.77 0.10 -16.01
CA ARG A 417 4.15 -1.29 -15.69
C ARG A 417 4.43 -2.12 -16.94
N GLN A 418 3.59 -2.02 -17.96
CA GLN A 418 3.77 -2.76 -19.22
C GLN A 418 5.06 -2.38 -19.94
N GLN A 419 5.48 -1.12 -19.86
CA GLN A 419 6.74 -0.65 -20.46
C GLN A 419 7.98 -0.97 -19.61
N GLY A 420 7.83 -1.54 -18.40
CA GLY A 420 8.95 -1.83 -17.50
C GLY A 420 9.64 -0.58 -16.94
N ALA A 421 8.94 0.56 -16.91
CA ALA A 421 9.49 1.87 -16.55
C ALA A 421 9.76 2.06 -15.04
N LEU A 422 9.29 1.14 -14.20
CA LEU A 422 9.28 1.28 -12.74
C LEU A 422 10.69 1.36 -12.13
N GLU A 423 11.64 0.56 -12.63
CA GLU A 423 12.99 0.51 -12.07
C GLU A 423 13.74 1.83 -12.26
N GLU A 424 13.65 2.44 -13.44
CA GLU A 424 14.26 3.75 -13.70
C GLU A 424 13.60 4.86 -12.86
N ILE A 425 12.27 4.82 -12.67
CA ILE A 425 11.59 5.77 -11.77
C ILE A 425 12.09 5.61 -10.33
N ARG A 426 12.30 4.36 -9.89
CA ARG A 426 12.85 4.03 -8.58
C ARG A 426 14.27 4.55 -8.43
N GLU A 427 15.12 4.40 -9.44
CA GLU A 427 16.49 4.95 -9.46
C GLU A 427 16.49 6.48 -9.40
N ILE A 428 15.63 7.15 -10.18
CA ILE A 428 15.46 8.60 -10.12
C ILE A 428 15.10 9.01 -8.69
N MET A 429 14.09 8.37 -8.11
CA MET A 429 13.61 8.77 -6.79
C MET A 429 14.65 8.54 -5.70
N THR A 430 15.30 7.38 -5.66
CA THR A 430 16.22 6.96 -4.58
C THR A 430 17.59 7.66 -4.63
N SER A 431 17.90 8.34 -5.73
CA SER A 431 19.19 9.02 -5.93
C SER A 431 19.56 9.96 -4.76
N ASN A 432 20.72 9.71 -4.14
CA ASN A 432 21.27 10.47 -3.00
C ASN A 432 20.43 10.46 -1.70
N ILE A 433 19.46 9.56 -1.56
CA ILE A 433 18.68 9.45 -0.32
C ILE A 433 19.45 8.71 0.77
N GLY A 434 20.11 7.59 0.44
CA GLY A 434 20.81 6.75 1.42
C GLY A 434 21.77 7.53 2.34
N SER A 435 22.58 8.44 1.77
CA SER A 435 23.49 9.27 2.56
C SER A 435 22.79 10.23 3.54
N LEU A 436 21.56 10.67 3.22
CA LEU A 436 20.78 11.52 4.12
C LEU A 436 20.21 10.69 5.28
N ILE A 437 19.76 9.48 4.99
CA ILE A 437 19.25 8.53 5.99
C ILE A 437 20.36 8.14 6.98
N GLU A 438 21.59 7.94 6.51
CA GLU A 438 22.73 7.63 7.39
C GLU A 438 23.03 8.76 8.38
N VAL A 439 22.90 10.02 7.95
CA VAL A 439 23.18 11.20 8.79
C VAL A 439 22.04 11.47 9.77
N ALA A 440 20.79 11.36 9.32
CA ALA A 440 19.61 11.70 10.11
C ALA A 440 18.41 10.79 9.74
N PRO A 441 18.35 9.56 10.29
CA PRO A 441 17.35 8.55 9.90
C PRO A 441 15.91 8.96 10.24
N ASP A 442 15.70 9.88 11.18
CA ASP A 442 14.36 10.35 11.53
C ASP A 442 13.96 11.63 10.76
N ASN A 443 14.83 12.14 9.88
CA ASN A 443 14.60 13.38 9.14
C ASN A 443 13.95 13.15 7.78
N PHE A 444 12.67 12.77 7.84
CA PHE A 444 11.83 12.59 6.66
C PHE A 444 11.69 13.84 5.79
N GLY A 445 11.79 15.04 6.38
CA GLY A 445 11.68 16.30 5.62
C GLY A 445 12.82 16.50 4.61
N GLN A 446 14.06 16.19 5.02
CA GLN A 446 15.22 16.31 4.11
C GLN A 446 15.14 15.31 2.95
N THR A 447 14.76 14.07 3.21
CA THR A 447 14.60 13.06 2.16
C THR A 447 13.45 13.40 1.22
N THR A 448 12.32 13.91 1.73
CA THR A 448 11.19 14.36 0.89
C THR A 448 11.62 15.48 -0.05
N TYR A 449 12.40 16.45 0.45
CA TYR A 449 12.93 17.52 -0.40
C TYR A 449 13.90 16.98 -1.47
N GLN A 450 14.73 15.99 -1.13
CA GLN A 450 15.65 15.36 -2.08
C GLN A 450 14.89 14.60 -3.18
N VAL A 451 13.83 13.84 -2.83
CA VAL A 451 12.93 13.18 -3.80
C VAL A 451 12.32 14.20 -4.76
N TYR A 452 11.79 15.30 -4.24
CA TYR A 452 11.25 16.38 -5.06
C TYR A 452 12.30 16.91 -6.05
N LYS A 453 13.52 17.18 -5.57
CA LYS A 453 14.63 17.66 -6.41
C LYS A 453 15.04 16.65 -7.48
N ASN A 454 15.02 15.36 -7.17
CA ASN A 454 15.35 14.31 -8.13
C ASN A 454 14.34 14.29 -9.29
N PHE A 455 13.04 14.29 -8.98
CA PHE A 455 12.00 14.36 -10.01
C PHE A 455 12.08 15.65 -10.82
N GLN A 456 12.24 16.80 -10.16
CA GLN A 456 12.38 18.08 -10.85
C GLN A 456 13.58 18.08 -11.81
N GLY A 457 14.73 17.58 -11.36
CA GLY A 457 15.92 17.43 -12.20
C GLY A 457 15.69 16.52 -13.42
N ALA A 458 15.01 15.39 -13.22
CA ALA A 458 14.66 14.48 -14.31
C ALA A 458 13.70 15.13 -15.33
N PHE A 459 12.70 15.87 -14.86
CA PHE A 459 11.79 16.62 -15.73
C PHE A 459 12.49 17.74 -16.48
N ASP A 460 13.40 18.47 -15.83
CA ASP A 460 14.19 19.53 -16.46
C ASP A 460 15.12 18.97 -17.55
N GLU A 461 15.77 17.83 -17.29
CA GLU A 461 16.58 17.15 -18.28
C GLU A 461 15.74 16.65 -19.47
N HIS A 462 14.57 16.07 -19.21
CA HIS A 462 13.63 15.66 -20.24
C HIS A 462 13.17 16.85 -21.09
N ASN A 463 12.79 17.96 -20.45
CA ASN A 463 12.39 19.20 -21.13
C ASN A 463 13.54 19.79 -21.96
N LYS A 464 14.78 19.68 -21.48
CA LYS A 464 15.96 20.10 -22.25
C LYS A 464 16.16 19.22 -23.50
N LYS A 465 16.05 17.89 -23.38
CA LYS A 465 16.09 16.97 -24.52
C LYS A 465 14.99 17.29 -25.54
N LEU A 466 13.77 17.60 -25.08
CA LEU A 466 12.68 18.06 -25.94
C LEU A 466 13.00 19.37 -26.65
N ALA A 467 13.54 20.35 -25.92
CA ALA A 467 13.93 21.64 -26.50
C ALA A 467 15.05 21.49 -27.53
N GLU A 468 16.02 20.60 -27.28
CA GLU A 468 17.07 20.26 -28.22
C GLU A 468 16.49 19.63 -29.49
N LEU A 469 15.60 18.64 -29.37
CA LEU A 469 14.91 18.01 -30.51
C LEU A 469 14.10 19.02 -31.34
N ARG A 470 13.30 19.86 -30.69
CA ARG A 470 12.54 20.95 -31.34
C ARG A 470 13.46 21.98 -31.99
N GLY A 471 14.57 22.30 -31.32
CA GLY A 471 15.58 23.25 -31.76
C GLY A 471 16.36 22.80 -33.00
N LYS A 472 16.32 21.50 -33.34
CA LYS A 472 16.96 20.99 -34.56
C LYS A 472 16.37 21.63 -35.85
N LYS A 473 15.16 22.23 -35.82
CA LYS A 473 14.52 22.99 -36.93
C LYS A 473 14.47 22.23 -38.27
N TRP A 474 14.01 20.98 -38.26
CA TRP A 474 14.01 20.17 -39.49
C TRP A 474 12.81 20.48 -40.37
N ARG A 475 13.09 20.93 -41.59
CA ARG A 475 12.09 21.14 -42.64
C ARG A 475 12.16 20.01 -43.66
N PHE A 476 11.05 19.29 -43.80
CA PHE A 476 10.88 18.25 -44.82
C PHE A 476 9.76 18.67 -45.76
N ALA A 477 10.07 18.88 -47.05
CA ALA A 477 9.10 19.32 -48.05
C ALA A 477 8.26 20.56 -47.64
N GLY A 478 8.87 21.51 -46.92
CA GLY A 478 8.20 22.72 -46.42
C GLY A 478 7.48 22.57 -45.08
N VAL A 479 7.39 21.36 -44.53
CA VAL A 479 6.80 21.08 -43.21
C VAL A 479 7.88 21.11 -42.13
N ASP A 480 7.66 21.91 -41.08
CA ASP A 480 8.53 21.94 -39.89
C ASP A 480 8.18 20.77 -38.95
N VAL A 481 8.92 19.67 -39.09
CA VAL A 481 8.70 18.44 -38.31
C VAL A 481 9.17 18.61 -36.86
N GLY A 482 10.10 19.55 -36.60
CA GLY A 482 10.54 19.87 -35.25
C GLY A 482 9.42 20.42 -34.37
N SER A 483 8.45 21.13 -34.97
CA SER A 483 7.27 21.64 -34.25
C SER A 483 6.21 20.57 -33.91
N MET A 484 6.37 19.35 -34.45
CA MET A 484 5.44 18.23 -34.25
C MET A 484 5.90 17.23 -33.17
N VAL A 485 7.10 17.42 -32.62
CA VAL A 485 7.71 16.60 -31.54
C VAL A 485 6.82 16.64 -30.29
N CYS A 486 6.42 15.46 -29.80
CA CYS A 486 5.50 15.23 -28.69
C CYS A 486 4.08 15.81 -28.82
N THR A 487 3.57 16.05 -30.04
CA THR A 487 2.14 16.38 -30.25
C THR A 487 1.33 15.20 -30.81
N GLY A 488 1.95 14.02 -31.00
CA GLY A 488 1.37 12.88 -31.72
C GLY A 488 1.23 13.10 -33.23
N ALA A 489 1.48 14.31 -33.72
CA ALA A 489 1.37 14.65 -35.14
C ALA A 489 2.47 14.01 -36.00
N ILE A 490 3.63 13.68 -35.42
CA ILE A 490 4.71 12.94 -36.12
C ILE A 490 4.25 11.53 -36.49
N GLU A 491 3.54 10.84 -35.59
CA GLU A 491 3.01 9.48 -35.85
C GLU A 491 1.88 9.51 -36.87
N LEU A 492 0.96 10.48 -36.78
CA LEU A 492 -0.08 10.70 -37.79
C LEU A 492 0.52 11.05 -39.16
N ALA A 493 1.56 11.87 -39.20
CA ALA A 493 2.31 12.17 -40.42
C ALA A 493 3.01 10.91 -40.95
N ALA A 494 3.64 10.10 -40.09
CA ALA A 494 4.31 8.86 -40.49
C ALA A 494 3.33 7.81 -41.07
N ALA A 495 2.16 7.65 -40.44
CA ALA A 495 1.09 6.77 -40.90
C ALA A 495 0.49 7.24 -42.23
N ALA A 496 0.33 8.56 -42.41
CA ALA A 496 -0.16 9.15 -43.66
C ALA A 496 0.87 9.15 -44.80
N THR A 497 2.18 9.11 -44.49
CA THR A 497 3.25 9.36 -45.48
C THR A 497 3.98 8.11 -45.98
N GLY A 498 3.58 6.90 -45.57
CA GLY A 498 4.23 5.59 -45.86
C GLY A 498 4.97 5.45 -47.21
N THR A 499 6.15 6.06 -47.34
CA THR A 499 7.07 6.10 -48.52
C THR A 499 6.48 6.48 -49.90
N PRO A 500 7.22 7.18 -50.80
CA PRO A 500 8.09 8.34 -50.66
C PRO A 500 7.45 9.61 -51.29
N LEU A 501 7.38 10.72 -50.55
CA LEU A 501 7.14 12.06 -51.11
C LEU A 501 8.30 12.56 -52.02
N PHE A 502 9.33 11.74 -52.27
CA PHE A 502 10.51 12.08 -53.06
C PHE A 502 10.28 12.09 -54.58
N GLY A 503 9.03 11.96 -55.04
CA GLY A 503 8.69 12.02 -56.47
C GLY A 503 8.63 13.43 -57.08
N ILE A 504 8.61 14.51 -56.28
CA ILE A 504 8.40 15.87 -56.81
C ILE A 504 9.32 16.88 -56.11
N ALA A 505 10.60 16.89 -56.47
CA ALA A 505 11.47 18.08 -56.36
C ALA A 505 12.82 17.86 -57.08
N SER A 506 12.77 17.56 -58.38
CA SER A 506 13.96 17.64 -59.25
C SER A 506 14.08 19.00 -59.93
N TRP A 507 13.52 20.08 -59.37
CA TRP A 507 13.67 21.41 -59.98
C TRP A 507 13.44 22.55 -58.98
N ALA A 508 14.51 23.02 -58.36
CA ALA A 508 14.89 24.43 -58.32
C ALA A 508 15.95 24.68 -57.24
N ALA A 509 17.10 25.16 -57.71
CA ALA A 509 18.07 25.98 -57.01
C ALA A 509 18.80 25.38 -55.80
N GLY A 510 20.03 24.95 -56.08
CA GLY A 510 21.10 25.10 -55.11
C GLY A 510 21.29 26.57 -54.76
N GLN A 511 21.34 26.84 -53.46
CA GLN A 511 22.17 27.82 -52.76
C GLN A 511 21.68 27.83 -51.33
N LEU A 512 22.45 27.22 -50.43
CA LEU A 512 22.71 27.61 -49.04
C LEU A 512 23.23 26.38 -48.27
N LEU A 513 24.27 26.67 -47.50
CA LEU A 513 25.12 25.81 -46.68
C LEU A 513 24.42 24.59 -46.02
N ASP A 514 25.13 23.46 -46.03
CA ASP A 514 24.90 22.27 -45.20
C ASP A 514 23.55 21.53 -45.35
N THR A 515 23.03 21.45 -46.57
CA THR A 515 21.85 20.62 -46.86
C THR A 515 22.22 19.13 -46.89
N PRO A 516 21.56 18.25 -46.11
CA PRO A 516 21.77 16.80 -46.18
C PRO A 516 21.60 16.31 -47.61
N LYS A 517 22.42 15.35 -48.07
CA LYS A 517 22.22 14.74 -49.40
C LYS A 517 20.78 14.23 -49.45
N ILE A 518 20.04 14.51 -50.52
CA ILE A 518 18.60 14.15 -50.66
C ILE A 518 18.31 12.67 -50.30
N ARG A 519 19.30 11.78 -50.48
CA ARG A 519 19.24 10.36 -50.12
C ARG A 519 19.27 10.07 -48.60
N GLU A 520 19.74 10.99 -47.77
CA GLU A 520 19.85 10.85 -46.31
C GLU A 520 18.57 11.30 -45.58
N ILE A 521 17.67 12.00 -46.27
CA ILE A 521 16.45 12.59 -45.72
C ILE A 521 15.50 11.53 -45.11
N PRO A 522 15.21 10.37 -45.76
CA PRO A 522 14.40 9.31 -45.14
C PRO A 522 15.03 8.73 -43.87
N GLY A 523 16.35 8.58 -43.85
CA GLY A 523 17.09 8.05 -42.69
C GLY A 523 17.02 9.01 -41.50
N LYS A 524 17.25 10.31 -41.75
CA LYS A 524 17.10 11.37 -40.74
C LYS A 524 15.66 11.42 -40.20
N TYR A 525 14.64 11.39 -41.08
CA TYR A 525 13.24 11.39 -40.63
C TYR A 525 12.93 10.21 -39.70
N ARG A 526 13.33 8.98 -40.07
CA ARG A 526 13.16 7.80 -39.22
C ARG A 526 13.86 7.96 -37.87
N GLN A 527 15.08 8.50 -37.87
CA GLN A 527 15.83 8.77 -36.66
C GLN A 527 15.10 9.76 -35.74
N LEU A 528 14.46 10.81 -36.26
CA LEU A 528 13.64 11.70 -35.42
C LEU A 528 12.43 11.00 -34.83
N VAL A 529 11.70 10.23 -35.64
CA VAL A 529 10.53 9.49 -35.17
C VAL A 529 10.94 8.55 -34.03
N GLU A 530 12.08 7.90 -34.20
CA GLU A 530 12.66 7.00 -33.19
C GLU A 530 13.14 7.76 -31.94
N GLU A 531 13.81 8.91 -32.09
CA GLU A 531 14.23 9.77 -30.97
C GLU A 531 13.03 10.35 -30.20
N ASP A 532 11.99 10.83 -30.90
CA ASP A 532 10.75 11.36 -30.31
C ASP A 532 9.96 10.25 -29.60
N LYS A 533 9.86 9.07 -30.21
CA LYS A 533 9.21 7.90 -29.61
C LYS A 533 9.98 7.42 -28.37
N ASN A 534 11.30 7.31 -28.45
CA ASN A 534 12.13 6.88 -27.32
C ASN A 534 12.04 7.89 -26.17
N LEU A 535 11.98 9.19 -26.46
CA LEU A 535 11.84 10.21 -25.43
C LEU A 535 10.43 10.21 -24.82
N SER A 536 9.39 10.09 -25.64
CA SER A 536 8.00 10.04 -25.18
C SER A 536 7.70 8.77 -24.36
N ASN A 537 8.29 7.63 -24.74
CA ASN A 537 8.16 6.36 -24.04
C ASN A 537 9.18 6.18 -22.92
N SER A 538 10.07 7.16 -22.69
CA SER A 538 10.93 7.14 -21.51
C SER A 538 10.08 7.22 -20.24
N PRO A 539 10.53 6.68 -19.10
CA PRO A 539 9.76 6.72 -17.86
C PRO A 539 9.35 8.13 -17.44
N VAL A 540 10.24 9.10 -17.62
CA VAL A 540 9.95 10.52 -17.40
C VAL A 540 8.93 11.05 -18.42
N GLY A 541 9.03 10.64 -19.69
CA GLY A 541 8.07 11.01 -20.74
C GLY A 541 6.65 10.51 -20.43
N MET A 542 6.52 9.27 -19.97
CA MET A 542 5.24 8.69 -19.56
C MET A 542 4.62 9.45 -18.37
N LEU A 543 5.44 9.80 -17.38
CA LEU A 543 4.98 10.64 -16.25
C LEU A 543 4.54 12.03 -16.73
N VAL A 544 5.33 12.70 -17.57
CA VAL A 544 5.00 14.04 -18.09
C VAL A 544 3.69 14.04 -18.89
N GLN A 545 3.38 12.98 -19.63
CA GLN A 545 2.10 12.86 -20.35
C GLN A 545 0.88 12.79 -19.42
N CYS A 546 1.06 12.40 -18.16
CA CYS A 546 0.00 12.38 -17.15
C CYS A 546 -0.30 13.78 -16.60
N LYS A 547 0.61 14.75 -16.80
CA LYS A 547 0.44 16.13 -16.35
C LYS A 547 -0.61 16.83 -17.22
N LYS A 548 -1.80 17.06 -16.64
CA LYS A 548 -2.93 17.73 -17.30
C LYS A 548 -2.78 19.25 -17.36
#